data_AF-A0A3L8E3Y9-F1
#
_entry.id   AF-A0A3L8E3Y9-F1
#
_cell.length_a   1.000
_cell.length_b   1.000
_cell.length_c   1.000
_cell.angle_alpha   90.00
_cell.angle_beta   90.00
_cell.angle_gamma   90.00
#
_symmetry.space_group_name_H-M   'P 1'
#
loop_
_entity.id
_entity.type
_entity.pdbx_description
1 polymer ?
#
loop_
_entity_poly.entity_id
_entity_poly.type
_entity_poly.pdbx_seq_one_letter_code
_entity_poly.pdbx_strand_id
1 'polypeptide(L)'
;MARYGQRPENALKRANEFIDVGKPARALDTLQEVFRNKKWTYNWPESVLEPIIFRYLDLCVELKKSHIAKEGLFQYRNMFQSVNVGSLENVIRSYLRMAEEKTNAARKQSQQAVIDIDDLDNLATPESILLSAVSGEDAQDRSDRTILTPWVKFLWESYCQCLELLRTNAHVKTLYHDIARMAFQFCLEYNRKTEFRKLCEKLRKHLEEICKLPPLVLNVSMNKTETQQLNLET
;
A
#
# COMPACT_ATOMS: atom_id res chain seq x y z
N MET A 1 -17.61 -15.64 -23.40
CA MET A 1 -17.64 -17.07 -23.02
C MET A 1 -16.63 -17.28 -21.91
N ALA A 2 -17.11 -17.38 -20.67
CA ALA A 2 -16.27 -17.46 -19.48
C ALA A 2 -15.58 -18.82 -19.40
N ARG A 3 -14.26 -18.81 -19.26
CA ARG A 3 -13.40 -19.98 -19.05
C ARG A 3 -13.59 -20.51 -17.63
N TYR A 4 -14.76 -21.11 -17.38
CA TYR A 4 -15.10 -21.77 -16.13
C TYR A 4 -14.29 -23.06 -16.01
N GLY A 5 -13.10 -22.99 -15.39
CA GLY A 5 -12.29 -24.17 -15.06
C GLY A 5 -10.77 -24.02 -15.17
N GLN A 6 -10.21 -22.81 -15.18
CA GLN A 6 -8.74 -22.65 -15.21
C GLN A 6 -8.17 -22.61 -13.80
N ARG A 7 -7.13 -23.42 -13.54
CA ARG A 7 -6.33 -23.35 -12.30
C ARG A 7 -5.82 -21.91 -12.11
N PRO A 8 -5.77 -21.36 -10.88
CA PRO A 8 -5.24 -20.02 -10.61
C PRO A 8 -3.83 -19.80 -11.18
N GLU A 9 -3.01 -20.86 -11.24
CA GLU A 9 -1.69 -20.87 -11.87
C GLU A 9 -1.72 -20.40 -13.34
N ASN A 10 -2.79 -20.70 -14.08
CA ASN A 10 -2.94 -20.26 -15.46
C ASN A 10 -3.17 -18.75 -15.54
N ALA A 11 -3.83 -18.15 -14.55
CA ALA A 11 -3.98 -16.70 -14.46
C ALA A 11 -2.60 -16.05 -14.24
N LEU A 12 -1.75 -16.64 -13.41
CA LEU A 12 -0.38 -16.16 -13.19
C LEU A 12 0.47 -16.22 -14.46
N LYS A 13 0.45 -17.36 -15.16
CA LYS A 13 1.15 -17.51 -16.45
C LYS A 13 0.70 -16.46 -17.46
N ARG A 14 -0.62 -16.29 -17.60
CA ARG A 14 -1.21 -15.31 -18.52
C ARG A 14 -0.90 -13.86 -18.13
N ALA A 15 -0.85 -13.56 -16.84
CA ALA A 15 -0.46 -12.25 -16.36
C ALA A 15 1.00 -11.95 -16.74
N ASN A 16 1.90 -12.92 -16.59
CA ASN A 16 3.29 -12.77 -17.02
C ASN A 16 3.41 -12.57 -18.55
N GLU A 17 2.67 -13.32 -19.36
CA GLU A 17 2.62 -13.10 -20.82
C GLU A 17 2.16 -11.66 -21.16
N PHE A 18 1.20 -11.10 -20.43
CA PHE A 18 0.78 -9.72 -20.62
C PHE A 18 1.85 -8.70 -20.20
N ILE A 19 2.64 -9.01 -19.19
CA ILE A 19 3.74 -8.15 -18.72
C ILE A 19 4.87 -8.14 -19.75
N ASP A 20 5.21 -9.30 -20.31
CA ASP A 20 6.26 -9.44 -21.33
C ASP A 20 5.96 -8.62 -22.60
N VAL A 21 4.67 -8.46 -22.94
CA VAL A 21 4.22 -7.60 -24.06
C VAL A 21 3.90 -6.15 -23.64
N GLY A 22 4.29 -5.73 -22.43
CA GLY A 22 4.13 -4.35 -21.96
C GLY A 22 2.70 -3.93 -21.64
N LYS A 23 1.82 -4.87 -21.24
CA LYS A 23 0.41 -4.62 -20.90
C LYS A 23 0.09 -4.91 -19.42
N PRO A 24 0.70 -4.19 -18.47
CA PRO A 24 0.54 -4.44 -17.03
C PRO A 24 -0.91 -4.28 -16.54
N ALA A 25 -1.71 -3.38 -17.16
CA ALA A 25 -3.12 -3.22 -16.81
C ALA A 25 -3.95 -4.49 -17.09
N ARG A 26 -3.73 -5.15 -18.23
CA ARG A 26 -4.42 -6.41 -18.56
C ARG A 26 -3.93 -7.57 -17.70
N ALA A 27 -2.65 -7.57 -17.34
CA ALA A 27 -2.11 -8.53 -16.38
C ALA A 27 -2.82 -8.38 -15.03
N LEU A 28 -2.99 -7.15 -14.55
CA LEU A 28 -3.69 -6.85 -13.30
C LEU A 28 -5.16 -7.31 -13.36
N ASP A 29 -5.89 -7.00 -14.44
CA ASP A 29 -7.28 -7.44 -14.62
C ASP A 29 -7.40 -8.97 -14.55
N THR A 30 -6.46 -9.69 -15.20
CA THR A 30 -6.41 -11.16 -15.20
C THR A 30 -6.22 -11.73 -13.80
N LEU A 31 -5.34 -11.13 -12.99
CA LEU A 31 -5.13 -11.55 -11.61
C LEU A 31 -6.28 -11.14 -10.69
N GLN A 32 -6.93 -10.00 -10.95
CA GLN A 32 -8.08 -9.53 -10.18
C GLN A 32 -9.26 -10.50 -10.27
N GLU A 33 -9.47 -11.15 -11.42
CA GLU A 33 -10.52 -12.17 -11.59
C GLU A 33 -10.38 -13.34 -10.59
N VAL A 34 -9.14 -13.70 -10.23
CA VAL A 34 -8.85 -14.78 -9.26
C VAL A 34 -9.43 -14.46 -7.88
N PHE A 35 -9.26 -13.22 -7.42
CA PHE A 35 -9.72 -12.78 -6.09
C PHE A 35 -11.18 -12.31 -6.07
N ARG A 36 -11.74 -11.93 -7.23
CA ARG A 36 -13.17 -11.55 -7.34
C ARG A 36 -14.08 -12.78 -7.29
N ASN A 37 -13.65 -13.91 -7.85
CA ASN A 37 -14.47 -15.10 -7.94
C ASN A 37 -14.40 -15.95 -6.66
N LYS A 38 -15.39 -15.78 -5.77
CA LYS A 38 -15.51 -16.53 -4.51
C LYS A 38 -15.37 -18.05 -4.66
N LYS A 39 -15.72 -18.64 -5.82
CA LYS A 39 -15.56 -20.09 -6.06
C LYS A 39 -14.11 -20.54 -6.22
N TRP A 40 -13.21 -19.65 -6.67
CA TRP A 40 -11.78 -19.96 -6.79
C TRP A 40 -11.10 -19.76 -5.45
N THR A 41 -11.46 -18.67 -4.78
CA THR A 41 -10.90 -18.21 -3.51
C THR A 41 -10.86 -19.33 -2.44
N TYR A 42 -11.94 -20.09 -2.21
CA TYR A 42 -11.95 -21.09 -1.12
C TYR A 42 -11.49 -22.51 -1.51
N ASN A 43 -11.18 -22.75 -2.79
CA ASN A 43 -10.92 -24.10 -3.30
C ASN A 43 -9.44 -24.42 -3.52
N TRP A 44 -8.54 -23.44 -3.31
CA TRP A 44 -7.11 -23.60 -3.58
C TRP A 44 -6.25 -23.33 -2.33
N PRO A 45 -5.15 -24.07 -2.16
CA PRO A 45 -4.26 -23.88 -1.03
C PRO A 45 -3.48 -22.56 -1.15
N GLU A 46 -3.01 -22.08 -0.01
CA GLU A 46 -2.16 -20.89 0.11
C GLU A 46 -0.96 -20.90 -0.85
N SER A 47 -0.25 -22.03 -0.96
CA SER A 47 0.94 -22.16 -1.80
C SER A 47 0.70 -21.83 -3.30
N VAL A 48 -0.55 -21.93 -3.76
CA VAL A 48 -0.94 -21.56 -5.13
C VAL A 48 -1.33 -20.09 -5.21
N LEU A 49 -1.96 -19.55 -4.17
CA LEU A 49 -2.52 -18.21 -4.16
C LEU A 49 -1.54 -17.13 -3.71
N GLU A 50 -0.56 -17.49 -2.89
CA GLU A 50 0.44 -16.58 -2.36
C GLU A 50 1.31 -15.95 -3.48
N PRO A 51 1.88 -16.71 -4.44
CA PRO A 51 2.60 -16.12 -5.56
C PRO A 51 1.71 -15.19 -6.42
N ILE A 52 0.41 -15.50 -6.51
CA ILE A 52 -0.56 -14.72 -7.27
C ILE A 52 -0.84 -13.38 -6.59
N ILE A 53 -1.05 -13.36 -5.27
CA ILE A 53 -1.29 -12.11 -4.54
C ILE A 53 -0.04 -11.23 -4.55
N PHE A 54 1.16 -11.80 -4.44
CA PHE A 54 2.40 -11.02 -4.55
C PHE A 54 2.50 -10.32 -5.91
N ARG A 55 2.29 -11.07 -7.01
CA ARG A 55 2.33 -10.47 -8.36
C ARG A 55 1.20 -9.48 -8.61
N TYR A 56 0.02 -9.74 -8.06
CA TYR A 56 -1.11 -8.82 -8.12
C TYR A 56 -0.82 -7.49 -7.41
N LEU A 57 -0.24 -7.54 -6.22
CA LEU A 57 0.09 -6.34 -5.43
C LEU A 57 1.25 -5.56 -6.03
N ASP A 58 2.25 -6.25 -6.58
CA ASP A 58 3.33 -5.64 -7.36
C ASP A 58 2.77 -4.76 -8.50
N LEU A 59 1.88 -5.32 -9.33
CA LEU A 59 1.20 -4.56 -10.39
C LEU A 59 0.32 -3.42 -9.85
N CYS A 60 -0.34 -3.61 -8.70
CA CYS A 60 -1.11 -2.53 -8.07
C CYS A 60 -0.21 -1.37 -7.65
N VAL A 61 0.99 -1.64 -7.13
CA VAL A 61 1.98 -0.61 -6.77
C VAL A 61 2.50 0.09 -8.02
N GLU A 62 2.91 -0.65 -9.05
CA GLU A 62 3.42 -0.07 -10.30
C GLU A 62 2.41 0.88 -10.96
N LEU A 63 1.14 0.48 -10.98
CA LEU A 63 0.05 1.25 -11.57
C LEU A 63 -0.60 2.24 -10.59
N LYS A 64 -0.12 2.33 -9.35
CA LYS A 64 -0.65 3.17 -8.26
C LYS A 64 -2.15 2.97 -8.02
N LYS A 65 -2.64 1.74 -8.12
CA LYS A 65 -4.06 1.37 -7.97
C LYS A 65 -4.38 0.94 -6.54
N SER A 66 -4.34 1.88 -5.59
CA SER A 66 -4.55 1.62 -4.15
C SER A 66 -5.90 0.96 -3.85
N HIS A 67 -6.98 1.42 -4.49
CA HIS A 67 -8.31 0.84 -4.31
C HIS A 67 -8.40 -0.63 -4.75
N ILE A 68 -7.65 -1.00 -5.80
CA ILE A 68 -7.58 -2.39 -6.28
C ILE A 68 -6.80 -3.24 -5.28
N ALA A 69 -5.63 -2.75 -4.83
CA ALA A 69 -4.84 -3.41 -3.78
C ALA A 69 -5.67 -3.67 -2.50
N LYS A 70 -6.43 -2.66 -2.03
CA LYS A 70 -7.33 -2.79 -0.89
C LYS A 70 -8.30 -3.96 -1.04
N GLU A 71 -8.94 -4.09 -2.21
CA GLU A 71 -9.92 -5.14 -2.44
C GLU A 71 -9.26 -6.52 -2.48
N GLY A 72 -8.12 -6.67 -3.16
CA GLY A 72 -7.37 -7.92 -3.16
C GLY A 72 -6.89 -8.34 -1.77
N LEU A 73 -6.35 -7.40 -0.98
CA LEU A 73 -5.93 -7.64 0.41
C LEU A 73 -7.11 -8.01 1.32
N PHE A 74 -8.27 -7.39 1.12
CA PHE A 74 -9.48 -7.75 1.85
C PHE A 74 -9.92 -9.19 1.57
N GLN A 75 -9.91 -9.61 0.30
CA GLN A 75 -10.21 -10.99 -0.06
C GLN A 75 -9.17 -11.95 0.54
N TYR A 76 -7.87 -11.66 0.38
CA TYR A 76 -6.80 -12.50 0.92
C TYR A 76 -6.87 -12.66 2.44
N ARG A 77 -7.15 -11.56 3.16
CA ARG A 77 -7.41 -11.59 4.60
C ARG A 77 -8.54 -12.55 4.95
N ASN A 78 -9.69 -12.45 4.28
CA ASN A 78 -10.85 -13.28 4.63
C ASN A 78 -10.56 -14.78 4.51
N MET A 79 -9.65 -15.15 3.62
CA MET A 79 -9.25 -16.54 3.38
C MET A 79 -8.30 -17.06 4.44
N PHE A 80 -7.28 -16.27 4.79
CA PHE A 80 -6.14 -16.76 5.56
C PHE A 80 -6.10 -16.27 7.00
N GLN A 81 -6.94 -15.31 7.40
CA GLN A 81 -6.95 -14.76 8.76
C GLN A 81 -7.18 -15.79 9.88
N SER A 82 -7.79 -16.94 9.57
CA SER A 82 -8.02 -18.04 10.53
C SER A 82 -7.26 -19.32 10.18
N VAL A 83 -6.53 -19.33 9.05
CA VAL A 83 -5.86 -20.53 8.54
C VAL A 83 -4.34 -20.36 8.60
N ASN A 84 -3.81 -19.28 8.02
CA ASN A 84 -2.40 -18.94 8.08
C ASN A 84 -2.23 -17.42 8.17
N VAL A 85 -2.11 -16.94 9.40
CA VAL A 85 -1.89 -15.52 9.68
C VAL A 85 -0.50 -15.07 9.20
N GLY A 86 0.51 -15.94 9.25
CA GLY A 86 1.87 -15.61 8.83
C GLY A 86 1.97 -15.22 7.36
N SER A 87 1.25 -15.91 6.47
CA SER A 87 1.20 -15.52 5.05
C SER A 87 0.52 -14.18 4.84
N LEU A 88 -0.58 -13.90 5.55
CA LEU A 88 -1.21 -12.59 5.52
C LEU A 88 -0.25 -11.48 5.96
N GLU A 89 0.54 -11.70 7.01
CA GLU A 89 1.55 -10.74 7.45
C GLU A 89 2.64 -10.51 6.40
N ASN A 90 3.17 -11.59 5.81
CA ASN A 90 4.21 -11.51 4.77
C ASN A 90 3.73 -10.73 3.54
N VAL A 91 2.50 -10.97 3.10
CA VAL A 91 1.89 -10.29 1.96
C VAL A 91 1.74 -8.79 2.23
N ILE A 92 1.26 -8.41 3.40
CA ILE A 92 1.09 -6.99 3.78
C ILE A 92 2.45 -6.30 3.93
N ARG A 93 3.42 -6.94 4.61
CA ARG A 93 4.77 -6.39 4.77
C ARG A 93 5.45 -6.18 3.42
N SER A 94 5.34 -7.14 2.49
CA SER A 94 5.90 -6.98 1.14
C SER A 94 5.21 -5.87 0.36
N TYR A 95 3.89 -5.75 0.45
CA TYR A 95 3.14 -4.67 -0.21
C TYR A 95 3.62 -3.28 0.22
N LEU A 96 3.73 -3.05 1.53
CA LEU A 96 4.21 -1.78 2.06
C LEU A 96 5.67 -1.54 1.68
N ARG A 97 6.54 -2.55 1.79
CA ARG A 97 7.94 -2.44 1.36
C ARG A 97 8.08 -2.02 -0.10
N MET A 98 7.32 -2.64 -1.01
CA MET A 98 7.33 -2.27 -2.43
C MET A 98 6.86 -0.82 -2.66
N ALA A 99 5.82 -0.40 -1.93
CA ALA A 99 5.32 0.98 -2.01
C ALA A 99 6.35 1.99 -1.48
N GLU A 100 7.05 1.68 -0.39
CA GLU A 100 8.15 2.51 0.15
C GLU A 100 9.33 2.58 -0.82
N GLU A 101 9.78 1.44 -1.35
CA GLU A 101 10.88 1.37 -2.32
C GLU A 101 10.61 2.23 -3.56
N LYS A 102 9.40 2.14 -4.13
CA LYS A 102 9.01 2.97 -5.29
C LYS A 102 8.90 4.45 -4.93
N THR A 103 8.43 4.78 -3.72
CA THR A 103 8.36 6.18 -3.26
C THR A 103 9.77 6.76 -3.04
N ASN A 104 10.69 5.96 -2.50
CA ASN A 104 12.10 6.34 -2.34
C ASN A 104 12.82 6.48 -3.68
N ALA A 105 12.54 5.60 -4.65
CA ALA A 105 13.03 5.76 -6.02
C ALA A 105 12.51 7.06 -6.66
N ALA A 106 11.22 7.37 -6.48
CA ALA A 106 10.63 8.62 -6.97
C ALA A 106 11.22 9.86 -6.31
N ARG A 107 11.58 9.78 -5.01
CA ARG A 107 12.29 10.86 -4.30
C ARG A 107 13.65 11.14 -4.92
N LYS A 108 14.43 10.10 -5.18
CA LYS A 108 15.75 10.22 -5.86
C LYS A 108 15.60 10.77 -7.27
N GLN A 109 14.59 10.30 -8.01
CA GLN A 109 14.30 10.78 -9.36
C GLN A 109 13.90 12.26 -9.37
N SER A 110 13.09 12.69 -8.40
CA SER A 110 12.68 14.08 -8.24
C SER A 110 13.87 15.01 -8.00
N GLN A 111 14.78 14.60 -7.11
CA GLN A 111 16.01 15.34 -6.81
C GLN A 111 16.95 15.41 -8.02
N GLN A 112 17.13 14.29 -8.72
CA GLN A 112 17.99 14.25 -9.91
C GLN A 112 17.46 15.16 -11.02
N ALA A 113 16.15 15.19 -11.24
CA ALA A 113 15.54 16.04 -12.26
C ALA A 113 15.80 17.54 -12.05
N VAL A 114 16.02 17.99 -10.81
CA VAL A 114 16.40 19.38 -10.53
C VAL A 114 17.85 19.66 -10.86
N ILE A 115 18.75 18.72 -10.52
CA ILE A 115 20.19 18.83 -10.83
C ILE A 115 20.40 18.94 -12.34
N ASP A 116 19.67 18.14 -13.13
CA ASP A 116 19.76 18.17 -14.59
C ASP A 116 19.24 19.50 -15.20
N ILE A 117 18.36 20.22 -14.50
CA ILE A 117 17.86 21.54 -14.91
C ILE A 117 18.86 22.65 -14.56
N ASP A 118 19.59 22.52 -13.45
CA ASP A 118 20.55 23.50 -12.93
C ASP A 118 21.97 23.31 -13.50
N ASP A 119 22.13 22.47 -14.53
CA ASP A 119 23.40 22.32 -15.24
C ASP A 119 23.77 23.63 -15.96
N LEU A 120 25.03 24.06 -15.82
CA LEU A 120 25.55 25.39 -16.15
C LEU A 120 25.37 25.79 -17.63
N ASP A 121 25.13 24.83 -18.51
CA ASP A 121 24.92 25.03 -19.94
C ASP A 121 23.45 25.34 -20.30
N ASN A 122 22.51 25.21 -19.36
CA ASN A 122 21.11 25.61 -19.55
C ASN A 122 20.92 27.08 -19.13
N LEU A 123 20.90 27.98 -20.11
CA LEU A 123 20.45 29.36 -19.93
C LEU A 123 19.05 29.37 -19.29
N ALA A 124 18.86 30.20 -18.26
CA ALA A 124 17.56 30.37 -17.60
C ALA A 124 16.48 30.67 -18.64
N THR A 125 15.53 29.75 -18.79
CA THR A 125 14.48 29.89 -19.79
C THR A 125 13.53 31.04 -19.41
N PRO A 126 12.99 31.79 -20.40
CA PRO A 126 12.01 32.84 -20.15
C PRO A 126 10.82 32.34 -19.32
N GLU A 127 10.40 31.09 -19.53
CA GLU A 127 9.35 30.43 -18.75
C GLU A 127 9.74 30.25 -17.28
N SER A 128 10.99 29.87 -16.98
CA SER A 128 11.48 29.72 -15.61
C SER A 128 11.50 31.06 -14.86
N ILE A 129 11.95 32.12 -15.53
CA ILE A 129 11.98 33.49 -14.99
C ILE A 129 10.55 33.96 -14.67
N LEU A 130 9.61 33.80 -15.61
CA LEU A 130 8.20 34.16 -15.40
C LEU A 130 7.56 33.38 -14.24
N LEU A 131 7.85 32.08 -14.14
CA LEU A 131 7.33 31.25 -13.05
C LEU A 131 7.92 31.67 -11.69
N SER A 132 9.19 32.06 -11.63
CA SER A 132 9.82 32.57 -10.40
C SER A 132 9.28 33.94 -9.94
N ALA A 133 8.79 34.75 -10.89
CA ALA A 133 8.19 36.05 -10.59
C ALA A 133 6.75 35.94 -10.06
N VAL A 134 6.04 34.85 -10.38
CA VAL A 134 4.61 34.64 -10.04
C VAL A 134 4.43 33.62 -8.91
N SER A 135 5.36 32.67 -8.74
CA SER A 135 5.30 31.61 -7.74
C SER A 135 6.53 31.62 -6.84
N GLY A 136 6.31 31.46 -5.53
CA GLY A 136 7.39 31.23 -4.55
C GLY A 136 7.87 29.77 -4.51
N GLU A 137 7.32 28.89 -5.35
CA GLU A 137 7.76 27.48 -5.46
C GLU A 137 9.05 27.39 -6.27
N ASP A 138 10.06 26.74 -5.70
CA ASP A 138 11.35 26.49 -6.35
C ASP A 138 11.26 25.31 -7.35
N ALA A 139 12.36 25.00 -8.04
CA ALA A 139 12.41 23.89 -9.00
C ALA A 139 12.18 22.52 -8.34
N GLN A 140 12.61 22.37 -7.08
CA GLN A 140 12.45 21.14 -6.30
C GLN A 140 10.98 20.90 -5.94
N ASP A 141 10.27 21.93 -5.49
CA ASP A 141 8.84 21.86 -5.18
C ASP A 141 8.02 21.41 -6.40
N ARG A 142 8.37 21.91 -7.60
CA ARG A 142 7.69 21.54 -8.85
C ARG A 142 7.98 20.11 -9.27
N SER A 143 9.24 19.68 -9.15
CA SER A 143 9.66 18.31 -9.41
C SER A 143 8.96 17.34 -8.44
N ASP A 144 8.96 17.66 -7.15
CA ASP A 144 8.31 16.86 -6.10
C ASP A 144 6.81 16.78 -6.31
N ARG A 145 6.16 17.86 -6.77
CA ARG A 145 4.74 17.85 -7.08
C ARG A 145 4.38 16.91 -8.23
N THR A 146 5.25 16.82 -9.23
CA THR A 146 5.03 16.02 -10.44
C THR A 146 5.40 14.55 -10.25
N ILE A 147 6.56 14.29 -9.63
CA ILE A 147 7.16 12.96 -9.56
C ILE A 147 6.87 12.31 -8.21
N LEU A 148 7.21 12.97 -7.10
CA LEU A 148 7.17 12.36 -5.76
C LEU A 148 5.76 12.32 -5.17
N THR A 149 4.99 13.39 -5.30
CA THR A 149 3.69 13.57 -4.63
C THR A 149 2.67 12.48 -4.96
N PRO A 150 2.53 11.99 -6.21
CA PRO A 150 1.66 10.85 -6.50
C PRO A 150 2.03 9.58 -5.72
N TRP A 151 3.33 9.31 -5.54
CA TRP A 151 3.81 8.16 -4.76
C TRP A 151 3.61 8.35 -3.26
N VAL A 152 3.88 9.54 -2.73
CA VAL A 152 3.60 9.88 -1.32
C VAL A 152 2.11 9.71 -1.00
N LYS A 153 1.21 10.15 -1.88
CA LYS A 153 -0.23 9.93 -1.73
C LYS A 153 -0.60 8.44 -1.76
N PHE A 154 -0.06 7.69 -2.71
CA PHE A 154 -0.29 6.25 -2.82
C PHE A 154 0.22 5.48 -1.58
N LEU A 155 1.41 5.82 -1.08
CA LEU A 155 2.01 5.21 0.11
C LEU A 155 1.17 5.52 1.36
N TRP A 156 0.74 6.78 1.53
CA TRP A 156 -0.18 7.16 2.60
C TRP A 156 -1.49 6.38 2.57
N GLU A 157 -2.11 6.24 1.39
CA GLU A 157 -3.33 5.45 1.23
C GLU A 157 -3.09 3.97 1.57
N SER A 158 -1.95 3.42 1.18
CA SER A 158 -1.54 2.05 1.47
C SER A 158 -1.43 1.80 2.97
N TYR A 159 -0.82 2.72 3.72
CA TYR A 159 -0.79 2.69 5.18
C TYR A 159 -2.20 2.72 5.78
N CYS A 160 -3.02 3.68 5.37
CA CYS A 160 -4.39 3.82 5.87
C CYS A 160 -5.24 2.57 5.64
N GLN A 161 -5.09 1.93 4.47
CA GLN A 161 -5.81 0.73 4.09
C GLN A 161 -5.34 -0.49 4.88
N CYS A 162 -4.03 -0.64 5.10
CA CYS A 162 -3.50 -1.74 5.92
C CYS A 162 -3.93 -1.61 7.38
N LEU A 163 -3.90 -0.39 7.96
CA LEU A 163 -4.41 -0.15 9.31
C LEU A 163 -5.91 -0.47 9.42
N GLU A 164 -6.70 -0.06 8.43
CA GLU A 164 -8.13 -0.40 8.36
C GLU A 164 -8.37 -1.92 8.29
N LEU A 165 -7.55 -2.60 7.49
CA LEU A 165 -7.64 -4.04 7.28
C LEU A 165 -7.30 -4.84 8.54
N LEU A 166 -6.42 -4.34 9.41
CA LEU A 166 -5.91 -5.10 10.55
C LEU A 166 -6.54 -4.72 11.90
N ARG A 167 -7.27 -3.60 11.97
CA ARG A 167 -7.70 -2.95 13.22
C ARG A 167 -8.39 -3.84 14.27
N THR A 168 -9.13 -4.88 13.87
CA THR A 168 -9.89 -5.72 14.83
C THR A 168 -9.27 -7.08 15.10
N ASN A 169 -8.24 -7.48 14.36
CA ASN A 169 -7.74 -8.86 14.42
C ASN A 169 -6.61 -9.01 15.44
N ALA A 170 -6.85 -9.81 16.47
CA ALA A 170 -5.92 -10.03 17.57
C ALA A 170 -4.61 -10.73 17.15
N HIS A 171 -4.62 -11.54 16.09
CA HIS A 171 -3.45 -12.31 15.66
C HIS A 171 -2.41 -11.47 14.91
N VAL A 172 -2.83 -10.34 14.33
CA VAL A 172 -1.98 -9.41 13.56
C VAL A 172 -1.82 -8.06 14.25
N LYS A 173 -2.11 -8.00 15.56
CA LYS A 173 -2.04 -6.75 16.34
C LYS A 173 -0.63 -6.15 16.31
N THR A 174 0.41 -6.98 16.39
CA THR A 174 1.82 -6.56 16.35
C THR A 174 2.12 -5.88 15.02
N LEU A 175 1.72 -6.51 13.91
CA LEU A 175 1.82 -5.91 12.57
C LEU A 175 1.04 -4.59 12.47
N TYR A 176 -0.17 -4.51 13.02
CA TYR A 176 -0.95 -3.26 13.04
C TYR A 176 -0.19 -2.11 13.72
N HIS A 177 0.40 -2.37 14.89
CA HIS A 177 1.18 -1.38 15.63
C HIS A 177 2.48 -1.02 14.92
N ASP A 178 3.18 -1.99 14.34
CA ASP A 178 4.36 -1.74 13.50
C ASP A 178 4.03 -0.80 12.33
N ILE A 179 2.93 -1.08 11.62
CA ILE A 179 2.47 -0.25 10.49
C ILE A 179 2.08 1.16 10.95
N ALA A 180 1.49 1.30 12.14
CA ALA A 180 1.17 2.62 12.70
C ALA A 180 2.43 3.43 12.98
N ARG A 181 3.48 2.82 13.55
CA ARG A 181 4.80 3.46 13.74
C ARG A 181 5.45 3.82 12.42
N MET A 182 5.41 2.93 11.43
CA MET A 182 5.90 3.22 10.06
C MET A 182 5.15 4.41 9.43
N ALA A 183 3.83 4.48 9.61
CA ALA A 183 3.02 5.60 9.11
C ALA A 183 3.35 6.93 9.81
N PHE A 184 3.67 6.92 11.11
CA PHE A 184 4.19 8.10 11.81
C PHE A 184 5.56 8.52 11.27
N GLN A 185 6.47 7.57 11.06
CA GLN A 185 7.78 7.84 10.48
C GLN A 185 7.66 8.42 9.07
N PHE A 186 6.75 7.89 8.24
CA PHE A 186 6.40 8.45 6.94
C PHE A 186 5.93 9.91 7.06
N CYS A 187 5.05 10.22 8.02
CA CYS A 187 4.57 11.59 8.20
C CYS A 187 5.69 12.55 8.59
N LEU A 188 6.64 12.09 9.39
CA LEU A 188 7.82 12.85 9.78
C LEU A 188 8.77 13.06 8.58
N GLU A 189 9.11 11.98 7.87
CA GLU A 189 10.07 11.99 6.77
C GLU A 189 9.66 12.90 5.60
N TYR A 190 8.37 12.91 5.26
CA TYR A 190 7.81 13.74 4.18
C TYR A 190 7.11 15.02 4.68
N ASN A 191 7.29 15.38 5.95
CA ASN A 191 6.72 16.59 6.58
C ASN A 191 5.19 16.75 6.39
N ARG A 192 4.46 15.64 6.50
CA ARG A 192 3.01 15.55 6.21
C ARG A 192 2.15 15.84 7.44
N LYS A 193 2.11 17.12 7.85
CA LYS A 193 1.35 17.57 9.04
C LYS A 193 -0.15 17.26 8.98
N THR A 194 -0.75 17.31 7.79
CA THR A 194 -2.17 17.02 7.59
C THR A 194 -2.49 15.54 7.78
N GLU A 195 -1.68 14.66 7.19
CA GLU A 195 -1.81 13.22 7.29
C GLU A 195 -1.52 12.73 8.71
N PHE A 196 -0.55 13.35 9.41
CA PHE A 196 -0.31 13.09 10.83
C PHE A 196 -1.57 13.29 11.68
N ARG A 197 -2.27 14.42 11.53
CA ARG A 197 -3.53 14.67 12.27
C ARG A 197 -4.61 13.64 11.93
N LYS A 198 -4.74 13.29 10.65
CA LYS A 198 -5.67 12.25 10.17
C LYS A 198 -5.31 10.87 10.75
N LEU A 199 -4.02 10.54 10.87
CA LEU A 199 -3.56 9.30 11.48
C LEU A 199 -3.98 9.22 12.94
N CYS A 200 -3.74 10.28 13.72
CA CYS A 200 -4.14 10.35 15.12
C CYS A 200 -5.66 10.19 15.30
N GLU A 201 -6.46 10.86 14.49
CA GLU A 201 -7.92 10.70 14.51
C GLU A 201 -8.36 9.27 14.15
N LYS A 202 -7.69 8.66 13.17
CA LYS A 202 -7.96 7.28 12.75
C LYS A 202 -7.64 6.28 13.86
N LEU A 203 -6.49 6.41 14.51
CA LEU A 203 -6.10 5.54 15.62
C LEU A 203 -7.04 5.69 16.82
N ARG A 204 -7.48 6.92 17.16
CA ARG A 204 -8.51 7.14 18.20
C ARG A 204 -9.82 6.44 17.88
N LYS A 205 -10.30 6.56 16.64
CA LYS A 205 -11.53 5.86 16.18
C LYS A 205 -11.38 4.35 16.26
N HIS A 206 -10.25 3.81 15.83
CA HIS A 206 -9.99 2.37 15.94
C HIS A 206 -10.00 1.91 17.40
N LEU A 207 -9.39 2.68 18.32
CA LEU A 207 -9.41 2.37 19.75
C LEU A 207 -10.83 2.37 20.32
N GLU A 208 -11.64 3.37 20.00
CA GLU A 208 -13.05 3.44 20.40
C GLU A 208 -13.87 2.25 19.88
N GLU A 209 -13.61 1.81 18.65
CA GLU A 209 -14.24 0.61 18.07
C GLU A 209 -13.81 -0.65 18.81
N ILE A 210 -12.51 -0.82 19.07
CA ILE A 210 -11.96 -1.98 19.79
C ILE A 210 -12.58 -2.09 21.19
N CYS A 211 -12.77 -0.97 21.90
CA CYS A 211 -13.42 -0.94 23.21
C CYS A 211 -14.88 -1.41 23.19
N LYS A 212 -15.57 -1.32 22.05
CA LYS A 212 -16.96 -1.76 21.87
C LYS A 212 -17.07 -3.21 21.37
N LEU A 213 -15.97 -3.85 20.99
CA LEU A 213 -16.00 -5.21 20.46
C LEU A 213 -16.34 -6.23 21.56
N PRO A 214 -17.15 -7.25 21.25
CA PRO A 214 -17.36 -8.36 22.16
C PRO A 214 -16.03 -9.14 22.35
N PRO A 215 -15.80 -9.73 23.54
CA PRO A 215 -14.60 -10.51 23.83
C PRO A 215 -14.62 -11.84 23.08
N LEU A 216 -14.24 -11.81 21.81
CA LEU A 216 -14.03 -12.98 20.95
C LEU A 216 -12.52 -13.23 20.79
N VAL A 217 -12.13 -14.49 20.58
CA VAL A 217 -10.71 -14.87 20.41
C VAL A 217 -10.03 -14.12 19.26
N LEU A 218 -10.76 -13.90 18.16
CA LEU A 218 -10.27 -13.15 16.99
C LEU A 218 -10.23 -11.64 17.21
N ASN A 219 -10.99 -11.11 18.17
CA ASN A 219 -11.08 -9.68 18.43
C ASN A 219 -9.96 -9.22 19.36
N VAL A 220 -9.39 -8.05 19.07
CA VAL A 220 -8.48 -7.37 20.00
C VAL A 220 -9.24 -7.09 21.31
N SER A 221 -8.62 -7.42 22.44
CA SER A 221 -9.17 -7.17 23.78
C SER A 221 -8.26 -6.24 24.57
N MET A 222 -8.84 -5.15 25.07
CA MET A 222 -8.16 -4.16 25.93
C MET A 222 -7.89 -4.65 27.35
N ASN A 223 -8.43 -5.81 27.73
CA ASN A 223 -8.19 -6.41 29.05
C ASN A 223 -6.83 -7.11 29.13
N LYS A 224 -6.16 -7.33 27.99
CA LYS A 224 -4.83 -7.96 27.94
C LYS A 224 -3.74 -6.89 28.12
N THR A 225 -2.88 -7.07 29.13
CA THR A 225 -1.76 -6.17 29.43
C THR A 225 -0.84 -5.93 28.23
N GLU A 226 -0.55 -6.98 27.46
CA GLU A 226 0.27 -6.88 26.24
C GLU A 226 -0.35 -5.95 25.18
N THR A 227 -1.68 -6.01 25.01
CA THR A 227 -2.40 -5.10 24.10
C THR A 227 -2.30 -3.66 24.61
N GLN A 228 -2.44 -3.44 25.92
CA GLN A 228 -2.32 -2.11 26.51
C GLN A 228 -0.91 -1.54 26.29
N GLN A 229 0.13 -2.35 26.50
CA GLN A 229 1.52 -1.94 26.28
C GLN A 229 1.77 -1.54 24.82
N LEU A 230 1.34 -2.35 23.85
CA LEU A 230 1.49 -2.02 22.43
C LEU A 230 0.80 -0.70 22.07
N ASN A 231 -0.37 -0.41 22.63
CA ASN A 231 -1.08 0.85 22.41
C ASN A 231 -0.35 2.06 23.04
N LEU A 232 0.39 1.88 24.13
CA LEU A 232 1.20 2.95 24.74
C LEU A 232 2.49 3.22 23.97
N GLU A 233 3.07 2.19 23.35
CA GLU A 233 4.31 2.28 22.56
C GLU A 233 4.10 2.75 21.11
N THR A 234 2.85 2.90 20.66
CA THR A 234 2.49 3.30 19.28
C THR A 234 2.18 4.78 19.21
#